data_AF-A0A2V6LIM7-F1
#
_entry.id   AF-A0A2V6LIM7-F1
#
_cell.length_a   1.000
_cell.length_b   1.000
_cell.length_c   1.000
_cell.angle_alpha   90.00
_cell.angle_beta   90.00
_cell.angle_gamma   90.00
#
_symmetry.space_group_name_H-M   'P 1'
#
loop_
_entity.id
_entity.type
_entity.pdbx_description
1 polymer ?
#
loop_
_entity_poly.entity_id
_entity_poly.type
_entity_poly.pdbx_seq_one_letter_code
_entity_poly.pdbx_strand_id
1 'polypeptide(L)' 'MPASDDQLTKWAESCLHANHLNTLVQREIAAGNLERARELSERARHRAWALFNEMIAAAGKKPEGYAEPSSD' A
#
# COMPACT_ATOMS: atom_id res chain seq x y z
N MET A 1 -9.43 4.83 20.74
CA MET A 1 -10.30 5.86 20.11
C MET A 1 -10.60 5.39 18.70
N PRO A 2 -11.85 5.44 18.23
CA PRO A 2 -12.15 5.17 16.82
C PRO A 2 -11.40 6.17 15.93
N ALA A 3 -11.07 5.75 14.70
CA ALA A 3 -10.44 6.63 13.71
C ALA A 3 -11.35 7.84 13.43
N SER A 4 -10.75 9.02 13.28
CA SER A 4 -11.50 10.23 12.89
C SER A 4 -11.88 10.21 11.40
N ASP A 5 -12.86 11.01 11.01
CA ASP A 5 -13.26 11.18 9.60
C ASP A 5 -12.08 11.60 8.71
N ASP A 6 -11.18 12.44 9.22
CA ASP A 6 -9.95 12.84 8.52
C ASP A 6 -8.99 11.65 8.31
N GLN A 7 -8.86 10.77 9.30
CA GLN A 7 -8.03 9.56 9.17
C GLN A 7 -8.65 8.59 8.16
N LEU A 8 -9.96 8.39 8.23
CA LEU A 8 -10.69 7.55 7.26
C LEU A 8 -10.55 8.08 5.83
N THR A 9 -10.62 9.40 5.64
CA THR A 9 -10.42 10.06 4.34
C THR A 9 -9.01 9.82 3.81
N LYS A 10 -7.97 10.04 4.63
CA LYS A 10 -6.57 9.79 4.26
C LYS A 10 -6.31 8.32 3.89
N TRP A 11 -6.94 7.40 4.59
CA TRP A 11 -6.86 5.98 4.29
C TRP A 11 -7.51 5.64 2.95
N ALA A 12 -8.70 6.18 2.68
CA ALA A 12 -9.38 6.01 1.40
C ALA A 12 -8.54 6.55 0.23
N GLU A 13 -7.96 7.74 0.37
CA GLU A 13 -7.03 8.30 -0.62
C GLU A 13 -5.79 7.42 -0.83
N SER A 14 -5.27 6.82 0.24
CA SER A 14 -4.11 5.93 0.15
C SER A 14 -4.44 4.62 -0.57
N CYS A 15 -5.63 4.07 -0.36
CA CYS A 15 -6.14 2.95 -1.14
C CYS A 15 -6.24 3.28 -2.63
N LEU A 16 -6.81 4.45 -2.98
CA LEU A 16 -6.93 4.90 -4.37
C LEU A 16 -5.56 5.06 -5.04
N HIS A 17 -4.60 5.66 -4.34
CA HIS A 17 -3.24 5.81 -4.87
C HIS A 17 -2.53 4.47 -5.07
N ALA A 18 -2.67 3.52 -4.14
CA ALA A 18 -2.09 2.18 -4.30
C ALA A 18 -2.72 1.44 -5.50
N ASN A 19 -4.04 1.53 -5.67
CA ASN A 19 -4.74 0.97 -6.82
C ASN A 19 -4.26 1.60 -8.14
N HIS A 20 -4.13 2.93 -8.19
CA HIS A 20 -3.64 3.63 -9.37
C HIS A 20 -2.21 3.23 -9.74
N LEU A 21 -1.31 3.08 -8.75
CA LEU A 21 0.04 2.59 -8.99
C LEU A 21 0.04 1.19 -9.61
N ASN A 22 -0.84 0.29 -9.16
CA ASN A 22 -0.96 -1.04 -9.76
C ASN A 22 -1.45 -0.98 -11.23
N THR A 23 -2.36 -0.08 -11.58
CA THR A 23 -2.74 0.17 -12.98
C THR A 23 -1.54 0.62 -13.81
N LEU A 24 -0.69 1.51 -13.28
CA LEU A 24 0.53 1.93 -13.96
C LEU A 24 1.53 0.78 -14.12
N VAL A 25 1.72 -0.06 -13.08
CA VAL A 25 2.56 -1.27 -13.17
C VAL A 25 2.13 -2.15 -14.34
N GLN A 26 0.83 -2.46 -14.46
CA GLN A 26 0.32 -3.30 -15.55
C GLN A 26 0.57 -2.67 -16.93
N ARG A 27 0.42 -1.35 -17.05
CA ARG A 27 0.73 -0.62 -18.29
C ARG A 27 2.20 -0.70 -18.67
N GLU A 28 3.09 -0.49 -17.70
CA GLU A 28 4.54 -0.55 -17.95
C GLU A 28 5.00 -1.97 -18.30
N ILE A 29 4.43 -2.99 -17.66
CA ILE A 29 4.67 -4.40 -18.04
C ILE A 29 4.24 -4.65 -19.49
N ALA A 30 3.04 -4.22 -19.87
CA ALA A 30 2.53 -4.38 -21.24
C ALA A 30 3.38 -3.62 -22.27
N ALA A 31 4.00 -2.50 -21.89
CA ALA A 31 4.92 -1.73 -22.71
C ALA A 31 6.36 -2.28 -22.74
N GLY A 32 6.67 -3.32 -21.96
CA GLY A 32 8.02 -3.88 -21.83
C GLY A 32 8.97 -3.09 -20.91
N ASN A 33 8.47 -2.08 -20.21
CA ASN A 33 9.23 -1.20 -19.32
C ASN A 33 9.36 -1.81 -17.90
N LEU A 34 10.04 -2.95 -17.80
CA LEU A 34 10.08 -3.74 -16.56
C LEU A 34 10.72 -3.00 -15.37
N GLU A 35 11.77 -2.20 -15.60
CA GLU A 35 12.41 -1.43 -14.53
C GLU A 35 11.44 -0.39 -13.95
N ARG A 36 10.69 0.29 -14.82
CA ARG A 36 9.67 1.25 -14.38
C ARG A 36 8.53 0.57 -13.64
N ALA A 37 8.10 -0.62 -14.09
CA ALA A 37 7.11 -1.43 -13.40
C ALA A 37 7.59 -1.85 -11.99
N ARG A 38 8.88 -2.18 -11.85
CA ARG A 38 9.51 -2.50 -10.56
C ARG A 38 9.48 -1.31 -9.60
N GLU A 39 9.89 -0.13 -10.06
CA GLU A 39 9.84 1.10 -9.25
C GLU A 39 8.43 1.44 -8.77
N LEU A 40 7.43 1.33 -9.66
CA LEU A 40 6.03 1.61 -9.32
C LEU A 40 5.47 0.59 -8.33
N SER A 41 5.86 -0.69 -8.48
CA SER A 41 5.49 -1.76 -7.57
C SER A 41 6.05 -1.52 -6.16
N GLU A 42 7.32 -1.12 -6.05
CA GLU A 42 7.92 -0.79 -4.75
C GLU A 42 7.25 0.43 -4.08
N ARG A 43 6.89 1.45 -4.87
CA ARG A 43 6.13 2.60 -4.35
C ARG A 43 4.74 2.17 -3.84
N ALA A 44 4.05 1.29 -4.55
CA ALA A 44 2.76 0.76 -4.12
C ALA A 44 2.90 -0.04 -2.83
N ARG A 45 3.92 -0.91 -2.74
CA ARG A 45 4.25 -1.70 -1.56
C ARG A 45 4.51 -0.83 -0.34
N HIS A 46 5.38 0.17 -0.46
CA HIS A 46 5.68 1.10 0.64
C HIS A 46 4.43 1.84 1.13
N ARG A 47 3.57 2.29 0.21
CA ARG A 47 2.34 2.99 0.58
C ARG A 47 1.33 2.09 1.27
N ALA A 48 1.14 0.88 0.75
CA ALA A 48 0.27 -0.11 1.37
C ALA A 48 0.76 -0.49 2.78
N TRP A 49 2.08 -0.60 2.95
CA TRP A 49 2.69 -0.90 4.24
C TRP A 49 2.52 0.25 5.27
N ALA A 50 2.69 1.50 4.84
CA ALA A 50 2.42 2.64 5.70
C ALA A 50 0.96 2.67 6.15
N LEU A 51 0.02 2.51 5.21
CA LEU A 51 -1.41 2.46 5.51
C LEU A 51 -1.78 1.33 6.47
N PHE A 52 -1.21 0.14 6.27
CA PHE A 52 -1.40 -0.99 7.17
C PHE A 52 -1.00 -0.64 8.60
N ASN A 53 0.20 -0.07 8.81
CA ASN A 53 0.68 0.30 10.13
C ASN A 53 -0.17 1.39 10.78
N GLU A 54 -0.66 2.36 10.01
CA GLU A 54 -1.60 3.37 10.51
C GLU A 54 -2.91 2.73 11.00
N MET A 55 -3.46 1.77 10.25
CA MET A 55 -4.65 1.03 10.68
C MET A 55 -4.41 0.25 11.97
N ILE A 56 -3.26 -0.42 12.11
CA ILE A 56 -2.90 -1.14 13.35
C ILE A 56 -2.78 -0.16 14.53
N ALA A 57 -2.13 0.99 14.34
CA ALA A 57 -2.03 2.02 15.36
C ALA A 57 -3.40 2.59 15.79
N ALA A 58 -4.37 2.57 14.87
CA ALA A 58 -5.75 2.96 15.12
C ALA A 58 -6.65 1.81 15.61
N ALA A 59 -6.06 0.81 16.27
CA ALA A 59 -6.72 -0.37 16.85
C ALA A 59 -7.21 -1.43 15.84
N GLY A 60 -6.75 -1.36 14.59
CA GLY A 60 -6.85 -2.48 13.66
C GLY A 60 -6.08 -3.70 14.17
N LYS A 61 -6.57 -4.90 13.88
CA LYS A 61 -5.90 -6.15 14.26
C LYS A 61 -5.02 -6.62 13.11
N LYS A 62 -3.80 -7.07 13.43
CA LYS A 62 -2.94 -7.74 12.45
C LYS A 62 -3.67 -9.02 11.96
N PRO A 63 -3.70 -9.29 10.65
CA PRO A 63 -4.23 -10.54 10.13
C PRO A 63 -3.49 -11.74 10.73
N GLU A 64 -4.23 -12.80 11.05
CA GLU A 64 -3.64 -14.04 11.54
C GLU A 64 -2.69 -14.64 10.48
N GLY A 65 -1.50 -15.08 10.91
CA GLY A 65 -0.51 -15.71 10.03
C GLY A 65 0.38 -14.75 9.23
N TYR A 66 0.20 -13.43 9.35
CA TYR A 66 1.12 -12.48 8.73
C TYR A 66 2.42 -12.34 9.54
N ALA A 67 3.55 -12.69 8.92
CA ALA A 67 4.89 -12.39 9.41
C ALA A 67 5.49 -11.24 8.60
N GLU A 68 6.06 -10.24 9.26
CA GLU A 68 6.85 -9.21 8.58
C GLU A 68 8.03 -9.88 7.87
N PRO A 69 8.32 -9.54 6.60
CA PRO A 69 9.53 -10.03 5.94
C PRO A 69 10.74 -9.60 6.77
N SER A 70 11.65 -10.53 7.07
CA SER A 70 12.88 -10.22 7.80
C SER A 70 13.65 -9.13 7.07
N SER A 71 14.08 -8.12 7.81
CA SER A 71 15.03 -7.12 7.34
C SER A 71 16.43 -7.77 7.33
N ASP A 72 16.70 -8.62 6.34
CA ASP A 72 18.06 -9.08 6.04
C ASP A 72 18.79 -8.08 5.13
#